data_AF-A0A661FHT9-F1
#
_entry.id   AF-A0A661FHT9-F1
#
_cell.length_a   1.000
_cell.length_b   1.000
_cell.length_c   1.000
_cell.angle_alpha   90.00
_cell.angle_beta   90.00
_cell.angle_gamma   90.00
#
_symmetry.space_group_name_H-M   'P 1'
#
loop_
_entity.id
_entity.type
_entity.pdbx_description
1 polymer ?
#
loop_
_entity_poly.entity_id
_entity_poly.type
_entity_poly.pdbx_seq_one_letter_code
_entity_poly.pdbx_strand_id
1 'polypeptide(L)'
;MSRLHATAAATAISIAASGTYNPPPPDNCTSRNENESLAETDESTLAYNDLRPDDILAALEELGFHCDGRFLTLNSYENRVYQLGIEDGSPVVAKFYRPGRWSDAAILEEHEFSAELAAADIPVVDPFVRNGTTLHHSGHFRLSVSPCRGGRAPDLDNKTLQRQVGRLIARIHLQGEIKPFAHRPRFDIESFGYQSVDYLLDNEFIPVELDETYCGICDHLFQNIEACFDRAGNVGELRLHGDFHPGNVLVAGEQVHIVDLDDARSGPASQDLWMFLSGDRQEQTPQLTTLLQGYTEFRDFDARELHLIEA
;
A
#
# COMPACT_ATOMS: atom_id res chain seq x y z
N MET A 1 37.12 -27.61 -43.86
CA MET A 1 36.15 -28.20 -42.93
C MET A 1 36.93 -29.10 -41.99
N SER A 2 37.46 -28.53 -40.90
CA SER A 2 36.88 -28.53 -39.53
C SER A 2 37.26 -29.81 -38.79
N ARG A 3 38.43 -29.84 -38.16
CA ARG A 3 38.74 -29.53 -36.73
C ARG A 3 38.23 -30.61 -35.76
N LEU A 4 39.22 -31.20 -35.09
CA LEU A 4 39.16 -32.16 -34.00
C LEU A 4 38.27 -31.66 -32.84
N HIS A 5 37.51 -32.57 -32.23
CA HIS A 5 37.25 -32.52 -30.80
C HIS A 5 37.58 -33.88 -30.16
N ALA A 6 38.57 -33.83 -29.26
CA ALA A 6 38.98 -34.91 -28.39
C ALA A 6 38.01 -35.01 -27.22
N THR A 7 37.56 -36.24 -26.95
CA THR A 7 36.80 -36.64 -25.77
C THR A 7 37.79 -37.13 -24.73
N ALA A 8 37.81 -36.52 -23.54
CA ALA A 8 38.52 -37.05 -22.38
C ALA A 8 37.71 -36.74 -21.11
N ALA A 9 37.28 -37.82 -20.47
CA ALA A 9 36.61 -37.85 -19.18
C ALA A 9 37.65 -37.81 -18.04
N ALA A 10 37.34 -37.10 -16.95
CA ALA A 10 37.76 -37.46 -15.58
C ALA A 10 37.08 -36.54 -14.52
N THR A 11 36.16 -37.14 -13.77
CA THR A 11 36.10 -37.14 -12.29
C THR A 11 36.04 -35.83 -11.50
N ALA A 12 34.91 -35.60 -10.82
CA ALA A 12 34.85 -34.88 -9.55
C ALA A 12 33.76 -35.47 -8.63
N ILE A 13 34.22 -36.33 -7.72
CA ILE A 13 33.87 -36.53 -6.30
C ILE A 13 32.45 -36.17 -5.83
N SER A 14 31.74 -37.20 -5.38
CA SER A 14 30.57 -37.17 -4.50
C SER A 14 31.00 -37.01 -3.04
N ILE A 15 30.41 -36.06 -2.31
CA ILE A 15 30.14 -36.14 -0.86
C ILE A 15 28.75 -35.55 -0.61
N ALA A 16 27.96 -36.29 0.18
CA ALA A 16 26.55 -36.13 0.47
C ALA A 16 26.19 -34.97 1.41
N ALA A 17 25.00 -34.42 1.22
CA ALA A 17 24.13 -33.95 2.30
C ALA A 17 22.67 -34.24 1.91
N SER A 18 22.20 -35.42 2.27
CA SER A 18 20.80 -35.83 2.20
C SER A 18 20.02 -35.18 3.34
N GLY A 19 19.21 -34.17 3.01
CA GLY A 19 18.17 -33.63 3.87
C GLY A 19 16.86 -33.60 3.09
N THR A 20 16.10 -34.69 3.12
CA THR A 20 14.75 -34.73 2.57
C THR A 20 13.83 -33.93 3.49
N TYR A 21 13.38 -32.76 3.02
CA TYR A 21 12.27 -32.04 3.64
C TYR A 21 10.99 -32.86 3.45
N ASN A 22 10.42 -33.35 4.55
CA ASN A 22 9.11 -34.01 4.57
C ASN A 22 8.10 -32.97 5.09
N PRO A 23 7.11 -32.53 4.30
CA PRO A 23 6.03 -31.71 4.83
C PRO A 23 5.21 -32.53 5.85
N PRO A 24 4.69 -31.91 6.92
CA PRO A 24 3.81 -32.60 7.85
C PRO A 24 2.53 -33.06 7.14
N PRO A 25 1.91 -34.17 7.58
CA PRO A 25 0.65 -34.62 7.01
C PRO A 25 -0.45 -33.58 7.28
N PRO A 26 -1.45 -33.43 6.40
CA PRO A 26 -2.53 -32.48 6.61
C PRO A 26 -3.32 -32.86 7.86
N ASP A 27 -3.38 -31.93 8.82
CA ASP A 27 -4.26 -32.03 9.97
C ASP A 27 -5.70 -32.02 9.48
N ASN A 28 -6.34 -33.18 9.52
CA ASN A 28 -7.67 -33.42 8.95
C ASN A 28 -8.78 -32.95 9.92
N CYS A 29 -8.73 -31.68 10.33
CA CYS A 29 -9.70 -31.10 11.28
C CYS A 29 -9.93 -29.58 11.09
N THR A 30 -10.17 -29.08 9.87
CA THR A 30 -10.55 -27.66 9.64
C THR A 30 -11.70 -27.43 8.64
N SER A 31 -12.29 -28.48 8.05
CA SER A 31 -13.18 -28.31 6.88
C SER A 31 -14.54 -27.63 7.12
N ARG A 32 -14.98 -27.40 8.37
CA ARG A 32 -16.21 -26.64 8.65
C ARG A 32 -15.97 -25.15 8.82
N ASN A 33 -14.95 -24.77 9.57
CA ASN A 33 -14.64 -23.35 9.80
C ASN A 33 -14.11 -22.67 8.53
N GLU A 34 -13.34 -23.39 7.71
CA GLU A 34 -12.86 -22.87 6.44
C GLU A 34 -14.02 -22.61 5.47
N ASN A 35 -14.96 -23.56 5.34
CA ASN A 35 -16.12 -23.41 4.46
C ASN A 35 -17.10 -22.32 4.93
N GLU A 36 -17.30 -22.16 6.24
CA GLU A 36 -18.11 -21.07 6.78
C GLU A 36 -17.44 -19.70 6.56
N SER A 37 -16.12 -19.59 6.77
CA SER A 37 -15.37 -18.36 6.50
C SER A 37 -15.33 -17.99 5.02
N LEU A 38 -15.22 -18.98 4.13
CA LEU A 38 -15.23 -18.77 2.67
C LEU A 38 -16.61 -18.31 2.19
N ALA A 39 -17.69 -18.91 2.70
CA ALA A 39 -19.06 -18.50 2.37
C ALA A 39 -19.40 -17.10 2.87
N GLU A 40 -18.97 -16.74 4.09
CA GLU A 40 -19.14 -15.39 4.66
C GLU A 40 -18.33 -14.33 3.88
N THR A 41 -17.15 -14.72 3.39
CA THR A 41 -16.33 -13.86 2.51
C THR A 41 -16.99 -13.67 1.13
N ASP A 42 -17.65 -14.69 0.59
CA ASP A 42 -18.35 -14.62 -0.70
C ASP A 42 -19.61 -13.74 -0.62
N GLU A 43 -20.43 -13.90 0.42
CA GLU A 43 -21.60 -13.05 0.66
C GLU A 43 -21.22 -11.58 0.89
N SER A 44 -20.19 -11.32 1.71
CA SER A 44 -19.72 -9.94 1.93
C SER A 44 -19.15 -9.32 0.66
N THR A 45 -18.45 -10.09 -0.18
CA THR A 45 -17.95 -9.63 -1.48
C THR A 45 -19.09 -9.28 -2.43
N LEU A 46 -20.13 -10.12 -2.50
CA LEU A 46 -21.32 -9.84 -3.31
C LEU A 46 -22.05 -8.59 -2.82
N ALA A 47 -22.27 -8.46 -1.50
CA ALA A 47 -22.89 -7.28 -0.91
C ALA A 47 -22.07 -6.02 -1.18
N TYR A 48 -20.73 -6.09 -1.05
CA TYR A 48 -19.84 -4.99 -1.37
C TYR A 48 -19.95 -4.58 -2.83
N ASN A 49 -19.99 -5.55 -3.76
CA ASN A 49 -20.14 -5.28 -5.19
C ASN A 49 -21.49 -4.63 -5.54
N ASP A 50 -22.54 -4.89 -4.77
CA ASP A 50 -23.85 -4.28 -4.93
C ASP A 50 -24.13 -3.15 -3.92
N LEU A 51 -23.13 -2.58 -3.23
CA LEU A 51 -23.35 -1.53 -2.23
C LEU A 51 -24.15 -0.34 -2.81
N ARG A 52 -25.35 -0.08 -2.29
CA ARG A 52 -26.30 0.93 -2.79
C ARG A 52 -26.34 2.17 -1.90
N PRO A 53 -26.85 3.32 -2.40
CA PRO A 53 -27.01 4.53 -1.60
C PRO A 53 -27.80 4.32 -0.30
N ASP A 54 -28.87 3.53 -0.31
CA ASP A 54 -29.68 3.26 0.89
C ASP A 54 -28.86 2.54 1.97
N ASP A 55 -28.00 1.60 1.58
CA ASP A 55 -27.14 0.85 2.49
C ASP A 55 -26.08 1.78 3.13
N ILE A 56 -25.56 2.73 2.34
CA ILE A 56 -24.60 3.74 2.80
C ILE A 56 -25.25 4.71 3.80
N LEU A 57 -26.44 5.22 3.47
CA LEU A 57 -27.17 6.16 4.33
C LEU A 57 -27.57 5.51 5.65
N ALA A 58 -28.05 4.26 5.61
CA ALA A 58 -28.37 3.49 6.82
C ALA A 58 -27.13 3.31 7.72
N ALA A 59 -25.99 2.92 7.15
CA ALA A 59 -24.75 2.75 7.90
C ALA A 59 -24.29 4.06 8.57
N LEU A 60 -24.47 5.21 7.91
CA LEU A 60 -24.12 6.51 8.48
C LEU A 60 -25.10 6.97 9.56
N GLU A 61 -26.38 6.69 9.41
CA GLU A 61 -27.40 6.98 10.42
C GLU A 61 -27.17 6.15 11.71
N GLU A 62 -26.79 4.87 11.58
CA GLU A 62 -26.39 4.02 12.72
C GLU A 62 -25.20 4.59 13.51
N LEU A 63 -24.31 5.31 12.83
CA LEU A 63 -23.16 6.00 13.42
C LEU A 63 -23.48 7.43 13.91
N GLY A 64 -24.74 7.86 13.78
CA GLY A 64 -25.22 9.18 14.21
C GLY A 64 -24.85 10.32 13.27
N PHE A 65 -24.62 10.04 11.99
CA PHE A 65 -24.45 11.04 10.95
C PHE A 65 -25.77 11.21 10.17
N HIS A 66 -26.47 12.31 10.43
CA HIS A 66 -27.71 12.64 9.71
C HIS A 66 -27.38 13.30 8.37
N CYS A 67 -27.59 12.58 7.28
CA CYS A 67 -27.25 13.05 5.93
C CYS A 67 -28.36 13.92 5.33
N ASP A 68 -27.98 14.99 4.62
CA ASP A 68 -28.92 15.93 3.98
C ASP A 68 -29.27 15.59 2.52
N GLY A 69 -28.86 14.40 2.06
CA GLY A 69 -29.09 13.90 0.71
C GLY A 69 -28.05 14.34 -0.33
N ARG A 70 -27.10 15.24 -0.01
CA ARG A 70 -25.94 15.49 -0.89
C ARG A 70 -25.03 14.29 -0.86
N PHE A 71 -24.76 13.73 -2.04
CA PHE A 71 -24.02 12.49 -2.19
C PHE A 71 -23.09 12.58 -3.41
N LEU A 72 -21.81 12.25 -3.23
CA LEU A 72 -20.82 12.22 -4.30
C LEU A 72 -19.91 11.00 -4.14
N THR A 73 -19.87 10.14 -5.16
CA THR A 73 -18.88 9.06 -5.25
C THR A 73 -17.51 9.66 -5.57
N LEU A 74 -16.51 9.30 -4.77
CA LEU A 74 -15.11 9.69 -5.01
C LEU A 74 -14.41 8.58 -5.79
N ASN A 75 -13.41 8.95 -6.60
CA ASN A 75 -12.65 7.99 -7.37
C ASN A 75 -11.71 7.21 -6.44
N SER A 76 -12.00 5.93 -6.22
CA SER A 76 -11.13 4.98 -5.52
C SER A 76 -11.39 3.60 -6.10
N TYR A 77 -10.32 2.92 -6.52
CA TYR A 77 -10.42 1.59 -7.15
C TYR A 77 -10.49 0.48 -6.11
N GLU A 78 -9.92 0.71 -4.94
CA GLU A 78 -9.70 -0.31 -3.93
C GLU A 78 -10.87 -0.39 -2.96
N ASN A 79 -11.29 0.77 -2.48
CA ASN A 79 -12.37 0.94 -1.52
C ASN A 79 -13.49 1.76 -2.16
N ARG A 80 -14.73 1.59 -1.69
CA ARG A 80 -15.84 2.45 -2.12
C ARG A 80 -15.88 3.67 -1.22
N VAL A 81 -15.57 4.83 -1.79
CA VAL A 81 -15.44 6.08 -1.05
C VAL A 81 -16.49 7.08 -1.51
N TYR A 82 -17.17 7.68 -0.53
CA TYR A 82 -18.27 8.62 -0.77
C TYR A 82 -18.10 9.86 0.09
N GLN A 83 -18.36 11.03 -0.49
CA GLN A 83 -18.58 12.26 0.25
C GLN A 83 -20.08 12.46 0.47
N LEU A 84 -20.49 12.65 1.72
CA LEU A 84 -21.88 12.87 2.10
C LEU A 84 -22.06 14.19 2.83
N GLY A 85 -23.11 14.94 2.46
CA GLY A 85 -23.53 16.12 3.20
C GLY A 85 -24.22 15.74 4.50
N ILE A 86 -23.95 16.51 5.56
CA ILE A 86 -24.52 16.33 6.89
C ILE A 86 -25.41 17.53 7.22
N GLU A 87 -26.57 17.26 7.82
CA GLU A 87 -27.48 18.30 8.31
C GLU A 87 -26.76 19.22 9.30
N ASP A 88 -26.87 20.54 9.10
CA ASP A 88 -26.25 21.58 9.92
C ASP A 88 -24.71 21.43 10.13
N GLY A 89 -24.05 20.66 9.26
CA GLY A 89 -22.66 20.24 9.44
C GLY A 89 -21.79 20.37 8.20
N SER A 90 -20.49 20.14 8.39
CA SER A 90 -19.57 19.93 7.28
C SER A 90 -19.78 18.52 6.71
N PRO A 91 -19.58 18.33 5.39
CA PRO A 91 -19.65 17.01 4.79
C PRO A 91 -18.60 16.08 5.41
N VAL A 92 -18.84 14.79 5.28
CA VAL A 92 -17.95 13.70 5.72
C VAL A 92 -17.57 12.82 4.54
N VAL A 93 -16.51 12.06 4.70
CA VAL A 93 -16.10 11.02 3.75
C VAL A 93 -16.28 9.66 4.41
N ALA A 94 -17.08 8.80 3.81
CA ALA A 94 -17.25 7.42 4.23
C ALA A 94 -16.44 6.50 3.31
N LYS A 95 -15.60 5.66 3.91
CA LYS A 95 -14.77 4.66 3.22
C LYS A 95 -15.28 3.28 3.59
N PHE A 96 -15.76 2.52 2.61
CA PHE A 96 -16.19 1.14 2.76
C PHE A 96 -15.05 0.23 2.31
N TYR A 97 -14.55 -0.60 3.24
CA TYR A 97 -13.40 -1.45 3.00
C TYR A 97 -13.78 -2.67 2.18
N ARG A 98 -13.01 -2.93 1.12
CA ARG A 98 -13.19 -4.14 0.31
C ARG A 98 -13.01 -5.40 1.16
N PRO A 99 -13.98 -6.34 1.17
CA PRO A 99 -13.82 -7.65 1.79
C PRO A 99 -12.57 -8.38 1.29
N GLY A 100 -11.86 -9.06 2.20
CA GLY A 100 -10.69 -9.87 1.86
C GLY A 100 -9.38 -9.10 1.57
N ARG A 101 -9.40 -7.77 1.41
CA ARG A 101 -8.16 -6.97 1.20
C ARG A 101 -7.34 -6.85 2.49
N TRP A 102 -7.98 -6.31 3.53
CA TRP A 102 -7.38 -6.13 4.85
C TRP A 102 -8.21 -6.81 5.93
N SER A 103 -7.54 -7.37 6.94
CA SER A 103 -8.18 -7.80 8.17
C SER A 103 -8.54 -6.58 9.03
N ASP A 104 -9.46 -6.75 9.97
CA ASP A 104 -9.84 -5.67 10.89
C ASP A 104 -8.65 -5.18 11.72
N ALA A 105 -7.75 -6.09 12.10
CA ALA A 105 -6.53 -5.75 12.81
C ALA A 105 -5.59 -4.89 11.97
N ALA A 106 -5.45 -5.18 10.67
CA ALA A 106 -4.67 -4.35 9.74
C ALA A 106 -5.31 -2.98 9.52
N ILE A 107 -6.65 -2.91 9.36
CA ILE A 107 -7.36 -1.63 9.22
C ILE A 107 -7.20 -0.77 10.47
N LEU A 108 -7.41 -1.35 11.66
CA LEU A 108 -7.24 -0.63 12.92
C LEU A 108 -5.79 -0.18 13.16
N GLU A 109 -4.81 -0.94 12.69
CA GLU A 109 -3.40 -0.56 12.76
C GLU A 109 -3.05 0.65 11.87
N GLU A 110 -3.68 0.78 10.70
CA GLU A 110 -3.62 2.02 9.90
C GLU A 110 -4.24 3.19 10.65
N HIS A 111 -5.42 3.00 11.25
CA HIS A 111 -6.10 4.06 12.01
C HIS A 111 -5.28 4.49 13.23
N GLU A 112 -4.64 3.55 13.92
CA GLU A 112 -3.72 3.87 15.01
C GLU A 112 -2.54 4.71 14.51
N PHE A 113 -1.97 4.35 13.36
CA PHE A 113 -0.88 5.14 12.77
C PHE A 113 -1.35 6.54 12.34
N SER A 114 -2.53 6.66 11.75
CA SER A 114 -3.16 7.95 11.43
C SER A 114 -3.33 8.81 12.69
N ALA A 115 -3.87 8.24 13.78
CA ALA A 115 -4.05 8.95 15.05
C ALA A 115 -2.70 9.38 15.67
N GLU A 116 -1.68 8.53 15.59
CA GLU A 116 -0.31 8.86 16.01
C GLU A 116 0.28 10.04 15.22
N LEU A 117 0.12 10.04 13.90
CA LEU A 117 0.56 11.14 13.03
C LEU A 117 -0.17 12.44 13.38
N ALA A 118 -1.50 12.38 13.55
CA ALA A 118 -2.30 13.52 13.97
C ALA A 118 -1.86 14.08 15.34
N ALA A 119 -1.57 13.19 16.31
CA ALA A 119 -1.07 13.57 17.64
C ALA A 119 0.33 14.22 17.59
N ALA A 120 1.12 13.94 16.54
CA ALA A 120 2.42 14.56 16.27
C ALA A 120 2.32 15.85 15.42
N ASP A 121 1.13 16.47 15.34
CA ASP A 121 0.81 17.65 14.54
C ASP A 121 1.13 17.48 13.03
N ILE A 122 1.05 16.25 12.52
CA ILE A 122 1.13 15.95 11.08
C ILE A 122 -0.30 16.02 10.53
N PRO A 123 -0.56 16.75 9.43
CA PRO A 123 -1.93 17.08 9.05
C PRO A 123 -2.61 15.96 8.26
N VAL A 124 -2.68 14.75 8.82
CA VAL A 124 -3.42 13.63 8.25
C VAL A 124 -4.93 13.76 8.53
N VAL A 125 -5.75 13.18 7.66
CA VAL A 125 -7.20 13.10 7.84
C VAL A 125 -7.57 11.81 8.56
N ASP A 126 -7.62 11.90 9.89
CA ASP A 126 -7.95 10.79 10.78
C ASP A 126 -9.46 10.47 10.81
N PRO A 127 -9.87 9.19 10.79
CA PRO A 127 -11.27 8.81 10.98
C PRO A 127 -11.84 9.23 12.34
N PHE A 128 -13.13 9.51 12.38
CA PHE A 128 -13.84 9.81 13.61
C PHE A 128 -13.91 8.60 14.52
N VAL A 129 -13.67 8.81 15.81
CA VAL A 129 -13.99 7.83 16.85
C VAL A 129 -15.49 7.91 17.16
N ARG A 130 -16.22 6.81 16.93
CA ARG A 130 -17.61 6.63 17.35
C ARG A 130 -17.74 5.37 18.20
N ASN A 131 -18.48 5.46 19.30
CA ASN A 131 -18.65 4.34 20.23
C ASN A 131 -17.32 3.70 20.69
N GLY A 132 -16.25 4.51 20.79
CA GLY A 132 -14.92 4.07 21.23
C GLY A 132 -14.05 3.39 20.16
N THR A 133 -14.48 3.32 18.90
CA THR A 133 -13.70 2.76 17.78
C THR A 133 -13.79 3.64 16.53
N THR A 134 -12.92 3.38 15.56
CA THR A 134 -12.86 4.05 14.24
C THR A 134 -13.28 3.14 13.09
N LEU A 135 -13.23 1.82 13.30
CA LEU A 135 -13.70 0.81 12.34
C LEU A 135 -15.08 0.34 12.79
N HIS A 136 -16.04 0.42 11.89
CA HIS A 136 -17.43 0.09 12.14
C HIS A 136 -17.90 -1.03 11.23
N HIS A 137 -18.93 -1.73 11.70
CA HIS A 137 -19.62 -2.77 10.96
C HIS A 137 -21.11 -2.39 10.85
N SER A 138 -21.65 -2.46 9.64
CA SER A 138 -23.07 -2.25 9.35
C SER A 138 -23.51 -3.31 8.34
N GLY A 139 -24.28 -4.30 8.80
CA GLY A 139 -24.57 -5.49 8.00
C GLY A 139 -23.29 -6.22 7.58
N HIS A 140 -23.10 -6.42 6.28
CA HIS A 140 -21.88 -7.04 5.71
C HIS A 140 -20.72 -6.06 5.48
N PHE A 141 -20.92 -4.78 5.78
CA PHE A 141 -19.99 -3.73 5.42
C PHE A 141 -19.08 -3.35 6.58
N ARG A 142 -17.81 -3.18 6.26
CA ARG A 142 -16.80 -2.56 7.11
C ARG A 142 -16.58 -1.15 6.64
N LEU A 143 -16.66 -0.17 7.53
CA LEU A 143 -16.52 1.24 7.16
C LEU A 143 -15.82 2.10 8.21
N SER A 144 -15.26 3.21 7.75
CA SER A 144 -14.83 4.33 8.56
C SER A 144 -15.42 5.63 8.00
N VAL A 145 -15.51 6.65 8.86
CA VAL A 145 -16.01 7.98 8.47
C VAL A 145 -15.00 9.01 8.92
N SER A 146 -14.55 9.87 8.01
CA SER A 146 -13.53 10.89 8.26
C SER A 146 -14.02 12.29 7.89
N PRO A 147 -13.41 13.36 8.44
CA PRO A 147 -13.71 14.72 8.02
C PRO A 147 -13.48 14.92 6.52
N CYS A 148 -14.40 15.57 5.81
CA CYS A 148 -14.14 15.98 4.44
C CYS A 148 -13.17 17.16 4.41
N ARG A 149 -11.99 16.97 3.81
CA ARG A 149 -11.04 18.05 3.54
C ARG A 149 -11.03 18.36 2.05
N GLY A 150 -11.22 19.64 1.74
CA GLY A 150 -11.02 20.14 0.39
C GLY A 150 -9.56 20.49 0.14
N GLY A 151 -9.17 20.55 -1.12
CA GLY A 151 -7.84 20.98 -1.55
C GLY A 151 -7.58 20.53 -2.97
N ARG A 152 -6.43 20.92 -3.51
CA ARG A 152 -5.94 20.44 -4.80
C ARG A 152 -4.60 19.76 -4.59
N ALA A 153 -4.25 18.85 -5.51
CA ALA A 153 -2.90 18.32 -5.56
C ALA A 153 -1.86 19.46 -5.56
N PRO A 154 -0.70 19.27 -4.93
CA PRO A 154 0.35 20.26 -4.89
C PRO A 154 0.87 20.56 -6.30
N ASP A 155 1.18 21.84 -6.56
CA ASP A 155 1.92 22.23 -7.76
C ASP A 155 3.38 21.79 -7.61
N LEU A 156 3.77 20.78 -8.39
CA LEU A 156 5.11 20.20 -8.31
C LEU A 156 6.19 21.13 -8.86
N ASP A 157 5.88 22.17 -9.65
CA ASP A 157 6.89 23.13 -10.09
C ASP A 157 7.28 24.11 -8.97
N ASN A 158 6.50 24.16 -7.90
CA ASN A 158 6.78 25.00 -6.74
C ASN A 158 7.78 24.33 -5.79
N LYS A 159 9.06 24.70 -5.93
CA LYS A 159 10.16 24.21 -5.07
C LYS A 159 9.95 24.44 -3.58
N THR A 160 9.24 25.50 -3.17
CA THR A 160 8.93 25.74 -1.76
C THR A 160 7.98 24.67 -1.24
N LEU A 161 6.97 24.32 -2.04
CA LEU A 161 6.01 23.26 -1.73
C LEU A 161 6.69 21.89 -1.74
N GLN A 162 7.54 21.59 -2.74
CA GLN A 162 8.33 20.35 -2.74
C GLN A 162 9.18 20.20 -1.46
N ARG A 163 9.86 21.27 -1.02
CA ARG A 163 10.62 21.23 0.24
C ARG A 163 9.72 21.00 1.45
N GLN A 164 8.54 21.61 1.48
CA GLN A 164 7.55 21.38 2.53
C GLN A 164 7.05 19.93 2.54
N VAL A 165 6.81 19.33 1.38
CA VAL A 165 6.49 17.90 1.23
C VAL A 165 7.62 17.05 1.80
N GLY A 166 8.88 17.32 1.44
CA GLY A 166 10.03 16.61 2.00
C GLY A 166 10.07 16.63 3.54
N ARG A 167 9.80 17.79 4.16
CA ARG A 167 9.69 17.91 5.62
C ARG A 167 8.53 17.09 6.20
N LEU A 168 7.38 17.08 5.52
CA LEU A 168 6.22 16.29 5.94
C LEU A 168 6.52 14.80 5.92
N ILE A 169 7.13 14.30 4.83
CA ILE A 169 7.54 12.89 4.71
C ILE A 169 8.51 12.52 5.83
N ALA A 170 9.52 13.35 6.10
CA ALA A 170 10.46 13.07 7.19
C ALA A 170 9.78 13.00 8.55
N ARG A 171 8.79 13.86 8.82
CA ARG A 171 8.01 13.81 10.07
C ARG A 171 7.15 12.55 10.16
N ILE A 172 6.54 12.10 9.05
CA ILE A 172 5.82 10.82 8.98
C ILE A 172 6.79 9.68 9.32
N HIS A 173 7.97 9.66 8.71
CA HIS A 173 8.96 8.60 8.91
C HIS A 173 9.54 8.59 10.33
N LEU A 174 9.76 9.76 10.96
CA LEU A 174 10.16 9.85 12.37
C LEU A 174 9.12 9.24 13.30
N GLN A 175 7.82 9.42 13.01
CA GLN A 175 6.77 8.72 13.77
C GLN A 175 6.74 7.23 13.40
N GLY A 176 6.96 6.91 12.13
CA GLY A 176 6.93 5.56 11.58
C GLY A 176 8.03 4.64 12.10
N GLU A 177 9.17 5.17 12.53
CA GLU A 177 10.29 4.40 13.09
C GLU A 177 10.17 4.10 14.60
N ILE A 178 9.18 4.68 15.30
CA ILE A 178 9.00 4.47 16.75
C ILE A 178 8.63 3.02 17.08
N LYS A 179 7.80 2.39 16.25
CA LYS A 179 7.41 0.98 16.37
C LYS A 179 7.10 0.40 14.98
N PRO A 180 7.27 -0.91 14.76
CA PRO A 180 6.87 -1.55 13.51
C PRO A 180 5.36 -1.79 13.45
N PHE A 181 4.85 -2.04 12.24
CA PHE A 181 3.55 -2.68 12.08
C PHE A 181 3.62 -4.17 12.47
N ALA A 182 2.54 -4.69 13.05
CA ALA A 182 2.34 -6.09 13.42
C ALA A 182 1.43 -6.83 12.43
N HIS A 183 0.48 -6.14 11.79
CA HIS A 183 -0.52 -6.73 10.91
C HIS A 183 -0.43 -6.23 9.46
N ARG A 184 0.09 -5.02 9.24
CA ARG A 184 0.39 -4.52 7.90
C ARG A 184 1.67 -5.15 7.36
N PRO A 185 1.66 -5.65 6.12
CA PRO A 185 2.81 -6.29 5.51
C PRO A 185 3.89 -5.26 5.18
N ARG A 186 5.04 -5.77 4.78
CA ARG A 186 6.10 -4.96 4.18
C ARG A 186 5.97 -4.91 2.66
N PHE A 187 6.74 -4.03 2.03
CA PHE A 187 7.07 -4.15 0.62
C PHE A 187 8.12 -5.25 0.43
N ASP A 188 7.84 -6.22 -0.43
CA ASP A 188 8.80 -7.25 -0.82
C ASP A 188 8.54 -7.76 -2.24
N ILE A 189 9.61 -8.23 -2.89
CA ILE A 189 9.58 -8.79 -4.25
C ILE A 189 8.70 -10.03 -4.36
N GLU A 190 8.55 -10.77 -3.26
CA GLU A 190 7.77 -12.01 -3.24
C GLU A 190 6.29 -11.72 -3.49
N SER A 191 5.70 -10.83 -2.69
CA SER A 191 4.27 -10.50 -2.76
C SER A 191 3.92 -9.56 -3.91
N PHE A 192 4.79 -8.60 -4.25
CA PHE A 192 4.52 -7.67 -5.35
C PHE A 192 4.93 -8.23 -6.71
N GLY A 193 5.94 -9.09 -6.76
CA GLY A 193 6.52 -9.66 -7.97
C GLY A 193 6.04 -11.08 -8.24
N TYR A 194 6.69 -12.07 -7.61
CA TYR A 194 6.52 -13.50 -7.93
C TYR A 194 5.06 -13.96 -7.79
N GLN A 195 4.42 -13.66 -6.66
CA GLN A 195 3.03 -14.06 -6.41
C GLN A 195 2.04 -13.41 -7.39
N SER A 196 2.32 -12.18 -7.85
CA SER A 196 1.51 -11.51 -8.86
C SER A 196 1.61 -12.23 -10.21
N VAL A 197 2.82 -12.66 -10.60
CA VAL A 197 3.04 -13.42 -11.84
C VAL A 197 2.38 -14.79 -11.77
N ASP A 198 2.60 -15.52 -10.67
CA ASP A 198 1.98 -16.83 -10.45
C ASP A 198 0.46 -16.74 -10.50
N TYR A 199 -0.13 -15.71 -9.85
CA TYR A 199 -1.56 -15.48 -9.88
C TYR A 199 -2.10 -15.28 -11.30
N LEU A 200 -1.41 -14.50 -12.13
CA LEU A 200 -1.85 -14.23 -13.51
C LEU A 200 -1.79 -15.49 -14.39
N LEU A 201 -0.78 -16.33 -14.19
CA LEU A 201 -0.59 -17.59 -14.91
C LEU A 201 -1.60 -18.65 -14.45
N ASP A 202 -1.72 -18.86 -13.15
CA ASP A 202 -2.59 -19.88 -12.54
C ASP A 202 -4.08 -19.64 -12.83
N ASN A 203 -4.46 -18.38 -13.07
CA ASN A 203 -5.83 -18.00 -13.39
C ASN A 203 -6.05 -17.69 -14.88
N GLU A 204 -5.12 -18.07 -15.75
CA GLU A 204 -5.26 -17.99 -17.21
C GLU A 204 -5.56 -16.54 -17.72
N PHE A 205 -5.05 -15.52 -17.03
CA PHE A 205 -5.16 -14.12 -17.49
C PHE A 205 -4.24 -13.84 -18.67
N ILE A 206 -3.18 -14.62 -18.81
CA ILE A 206 -2.24 -14.57 -19.93
C ILE A 206 -2.65 -15.63 -20.96
N PRO A 207 -2.80 -15.27 -22.26
CA PRO A 207 -3.04 -16.26 -23.30
C PRO A 207 -1.90 -17.27 -23.36
N VAL A 208 -2.25 -18.56 -23.45
CA VAL A 208 -1.29 -19.68 -23.42
C VAL A 208 -0.18 -19.57 -24.47
N GLU A 209 -0.45 -18.93 -25.61
CA GLU A 209 0.57 -18.72 -26.66
C GLU A 209 1.65 -17.70 -26.25
N LEU A 210 1.40 -16.91 -25.20
CA LEU A 210 2.31 -15.89 -24.67
C LEU A 210 3.03 -16.34 -23.41
N ASP A 211 2.66 -17.47 -22.78
CA ASP A 211 3.22 -17.92 -21.49
C ASP A 211 4.76 -17.91 -21.48
N GLU A 212 5.40 -18.56 -22.46
CA GLU A 212 6.86 -18.63 -22.53
C GLU A 212 7.51 -17.24 -22.65
N THR A 213 6.89 -16.35 -23.43
CA THR A 213 7.39 -14.98 -23.61
C THR A 213 7.18 -14.13 -22.36
N TYR A 214 6.01 -14.26 -21.73
CA TYR A 214 5.66 -13.54 -20.51
C TYR A 214 6.58 -13.96 -19.36
N CYS A 215 6.71 -15.25 -19.09
CA CYS A 215 7.62 -15.78 -18.07
C CYS A 215 9.07 -15.35 -18.33
N GLY A 216 9.54 -15.42 -19.57
CA GLY A 216 10.90 -14.99 -19.90
C GLY A 216 11.16 -13.50 -19.66
N ILE A 217 10.15 -12.63 -19.87
CA ILE A 217 10.23 -11.20 -19.54
C ILE A 217 10.21 -11.00 -18.02
N CYS A 218 9.32 -11.69 -17.30
CA CYS A 218 9.24 -11.63 -15.84
C CYS A 218 10.54 -12.09 -15.18
N ASP A 219 11.13 -13.19 -15.63
CA ASP A 219 12.43 -13.68 -15.14
C ASP A 219 13.54 -12.64 -15.34
N HIS A 220 13.57 -11.98 -16.50
CA HIS A 220 14.54 -10.92 -16.76
C HIS A 220 14.29 -9.69 -15.89
N LEU A 221 13.02 -9.32 -15.66
CA LEU A 221 12.64 -8.23 -14.77
C LEU A 221 13.08 -8.53 -13.32
N PHE A 222 12.76 -9.72 -12.81
CA PHE A 222 13.12 -10.12 -11.44
C PHE A 222 14.64 -10.15 -11.22
N GLN A 223 15.43 -10.63 -12.19
CA GLN A 223 16.90 -10.54 -12.09
C GLN A 223 17.39 -9.09 -11.92
N ASN A 224 16.76 -8.12 -12.58
CA ASN A 224 17.13 -6.72 -12.45
C ASN A 224 16.67 -6.13 -11.10
N ILE A 225 15.48 -6.50 -10.64
CA ILE A 225 14.94 -6.10 -9.33
C ILE A 225 15.80 -6.68 -8.20
N GLU A 226 16.12 -7.96 -8.22
CA GLU A 226 17.02 -8.60 -7.25
C GLU A 226 18.38 -7.89 -7.21
N ALA A 227 18.93 -7.53 -8.39
CA ALA A 227 20.16 -6.77 -8.45
C ALA A 227 20.03 -5.35 -7.86
N CYS A 228 18.83 -4.74 -7.87
CA CYS A 228 18.55 -3.49 -7.16
C CYS A 228 18.61 -3.70 -5.64
N PHE A 229 17.94 -4.73 -5.13
CA PHE A 229 17.98 -5.11 -3.71
C PHE A 229 19.42 -5.43 -3.24
N ASP A 230 20.19 -6.19 -4.02
CA ASP A 230 21.58 -6.51 -3.72
C ASP A 230 22.46 -5.25 -3.61
N ARG A 231 22.25 -4.26 -4.49
CA ARG A 231 22.99 -2.98 -4.45
C ARG A 231 22.63 -2.13 -3.24
N ALA A 232 21.35 -2.10 -2.86
CA ALA A 232 20.89 -1.39 -1.66
C ALA A 232 21.45 -2.06 -0.39
N GLY A 233 21.54 -3.39 -0.40
CA GLY A 233 21.87 -4.21 0.75
C GLY A 233 20.81 -4.06 1.85
N ASN A 234 21.22 -4.23 3.11
CA ASN A 234 20.32 -4.06 4.23
C ASN A 234 20.07 -2.57 4.51
N VAL A 235 18.87 -2.09 4.16
CA VAL A 235 18.35 -0.76 4.48
C VAL A 235 17.32 -0.85 5.61
N GLY A 236 17.06 0.26 6.30
CA GLY A 236 16.08 0.29 7.38
C GLY A 236 14.66 0.21 6.85
N GLU A 237 13.78 -0.48 7.57
CA GLU A 237 12.33 -0.46 7.33
C GLU A 237 11.65 0.40 8.39
N LEU A 238 10.61 1.12 7.99
CA LEU A 238 9.76 1.93 8.85
C LEU A 238 8.31 1.87 8.39
N ARG A 239 7.36 2.30 9.23
CA ARG A 239 5.96 2.44 8.83
C ARG A 239 5.80 3.63 7.89
N LEU A 240 5.37 3.36 6.67
CA LEU A 240 5.22 4.33 5.58
C LEU A 240 3.76 4.70 5.38
N HIS A 241 3.52 5.78 4.64
CA HIS A 241 2.26 5.96 3.95
C HIS A 241 2.06 4.91 2.86
N GLY A 242 3.14 4.48 2.20
CA GLY A 242 3.19 3.35 1.25
C GLY A 242 2.74 3.70 -0.16
N ASP A 243 1.76 4.59 -0.28
CA ASP A 243 1.30 5.21 -1.54
C ASP A 243 1.37 6.76 -1.48
N PHE A 244 2.48 7.33 -1.01
CA PHE A 244 2.62 8.79 -0.94
C PHE A 244 2.92 9.44 -2.29
N HIS A 245 1.87 9.90 -2.97
CA HIS A 245 1.97 10.62 -4.24
C HIS A 245 1.18 11.95 -4.20
N PRO A 246 1.34 12.85 -5.19
CA PRO A 246 0.70 14.17 -5.17
C PRO A 246 -0.84 14.14 -5.04
N GLY A 247 -1.50 13.08 -5.47
CA GLY A 247 -2.95 12.92 -5.35
C GLY A 247 -3.43 12.74 -3.90
N ASN A 248 -2.56 12.22 -3.03
CA ASN A 248 -2.81 12.00 -1.60
C ASN A 248 -2.41 13.21 -0.73
N VAL A 249 -2.06 14.34 -1.37
CA VAL A 249 -1.75 15.61 -0.72
C VAL A 249 -2.74 16.68 -1.17
N LEU A 250 -3.55 17.18 -0.24
CA LEU A 250 -4.55 18.21 -0.49
C LEU A 250 -4.06 19.56 0.03
N VAL A 251 -3.84 20.51 -0.88
CA VAL A 251 -3.40 21.88 -0.57
C VAL A 251 -4.59 22.84 -0.66
N ALA A 252 -4.85 23.57 0.42
CA ALA A 252 -5.89 24.58 0.52
C ALA A 252 -5.32 25.87 1.15
N GLY A 253 -4.84 26.79 0.31
CA GLY A 253 -4.13 27.97 0.78
C GLY A 253 -2.80 27.59 1.42
N GLU A 254 -2.63 27.90 2.70
CA GLU A 254 -1.43 27.52 3.47
C GLU A 254 -1.57 26.16 4.18
N GLN A 255 -2.76 25.55 4.13
CA GLN A 255 -3.03 24.26 4.75
C GLN A 255 -2.70 23.12 3.78
N VAL A 256 -2.07 22.08 4.32
CA VAL A 256 -1.80 20.81 3.64
C VAL A 256 -2.51 19.74 4.43
N HIS A 257 -3.21 18.84 3.75
CA HIS A 257 -3.77 17.63 4.35
C HIS A 257 -3.23 16.39 3.64
N ILE A 258 -2.92 15.36 4.41
CA ILE A 258 -2.54 14.03 3.91
C ILE A 258 -3.76 13.13 4.03
N VAL A 259 -4.06 12.38 2.97
CA VAL A 259 -5.22 11.49 2.90
C VAL A 259 -4.78 10.10 2.46
N ASP A 260 -5.62 9.12 2.74
CA ASP A 260 -5.55 7.74 2.26
C ASP A 260 -4.30 6.93 2.68
N LEU A 261 -4.32 6.46 3.92
CA LEU A 261 -3.32 5.53 4.44
C LEU A 261 -3.68 4.05 4.18
N ASP A 262 -4.57 3.72 3.22
CA ASP A 262 -4.98 2.31 2.98
C ASP A 262 -3.82 1.40 2.63
N ASP A 263 -2.78 1.97 2.02
CA ASP A 263 -1.58 1.27 1.58
C ASP A 263 -0.39 1.44 2.51
N ALA A 264 -0.65 1.92 3.74
CA ALA A 264 0.38 1.98 4.78
C ALA A 264 0.97 0.59 5.02
N ARG A 265 2.29 0.49 4.83
CA ARG A 265 3.08 -0.75 4.89
C ARG A 265 4.45 -0.45 5.49
N SER A 266 5.17 -1.50 5.86
CA SER A 266 6.56 -1.38 6.28
C SER A 266 7.49 -1.34 5.05
N GLY A 267 8.50 -0.48 5.03
CA GLY A 267 9.45 -0.45 3.90
C GLY A 267 10.50 0.65 3.99
N PRO A 268 11.30 0.84 2.93
CA PRO A 268 12.32 1.88 2.86
C PRO A 268 11.69 3.27 2.70
N ALA A 269 12.34 4.30 3.24
CA ALA A 269 11.89 5.69 3.12
C ALA A 269 11.79 6.16 1.67
N SER A 270 12.58 5.59 0.75
CA SER A 270 12.49 5.89 -0.68
C SER A 270 11.09 5.69 -1.26
N GLN A 271 10.29 4.77 -0.70
CA GLN A 271 8.93 4.46 -1.19
C GLN A 271 8.00 5.67 -1.17
N ASP A 272 8.03 6.47 -0.11
CA ASP A 272 7.19 7.67 0.01
C ASP A 272 7.79 8.89 -0.71
N LEU A 273 9.00 8.78 -1.29
CA LEU A 273 9.71 9.87 -1.95
C LEU A 273 9.64 9.79 -3.48
N TRP A 274 9.76 8.60 -4.07
CA TRP A 274 9.99 8.45 -5.50
C TRP A 274 8.79 8.86 -6.36
N MET A 275 7.56 8.75 -5.84
CA MET A 275 6.33 9.09 -6.58
C MET A 275 6.12 10.60 -6.79
N PHE A 276 6.99 11.43 -6.23
CA PHE A 276 7.07 12.87 -6.54
C PHE A 276 8.04 13.18 -7.68
N LEU A 277 8.78 12.19 -8.18
CA LEU A 277 9.72 12.34 -9.28
C LEU A 277 9.01 12.17 -10.61
N SER A 278 9.32 13.03 -11.58
CA SER A 278 8.74 13.01 -12.92
C SER A 278 9.74 13.51 -13.97
N GLY A 279 9.55 13.06 -15.20
CA GLY A 279 10.44 13.42 -16.31
C GLY A 279 11.69 12.56 -16.39
N ASP A 280 12.68 13.04 -17.15
CA ASP A 280 13.96 12.36 -17.31
C ASP A 280 14.91 12.57 -16.11
N ARG A 281 16.08 11.92 -16.14
CA ARG A 281 17.05 12.03 -15.03
C ARG A 281 17.54 13.45 -14.76
N GLN A 282 17.61 14.31 -15.77
CA GLN A 282 18.01 15.72 -15.59
C GLN A 282 16.91 16.52 -14.89
N GLU A 283 15.65 16.13 -15.07
CA GLU A 283 14.48 16.72 -14.41
C GLU A 283 14.27 16.14 -12.99
N GLN A 284 14.40 14.83 -12.81
CA GLN A 284 14.21 14.16 -11.51
C GLN A 284 15.29 14.53 -10.49
N THR A 285 16.56 14.69 -10.91
CA THR A 285 17.66 15.01 -10.00
C THR A 285 17.41 16.27 -9.15
N PRO A 286 17.05 17.43 -9.72
CA PRO A 286 16.72 18.62 -8.93
C PRO A 286 15.43 18.48 -8.10
N GLN A 287 14.44 17.68 -8.55
CA GLN A 287 13.23 17.39 -7.77
C GLN A 287 13.59 16.60 -6.51
N LEU A 288 14.32 15.49 -6.65
CA LEU A 288 14.81 14.67 -5.55
C LEU A 288 15.70 15.49 -4.61
N THR A 289 16.60 16.32 -5.15
CA THR A 289 17.44 17.22 -4.35
C THR A 289 16.60 18.16 -3.49
N THR A 290 15.51 18.71 -4.04
CA THR A 290 14.64 19.65 -3.32
C THR A 290 13.81 18.95 -2.24
N LEU A 291 13.29 17.75 -2.52
CA LEU A 291 12.61 16.90 -1.54
C LEU A 291 13.57 16.53 -0.40
N LEU A 292 14.76 16.02 -0.72
CA LEU A 292 15.76 15.61 0.27
C LEU A 292 16.29 16.78 1.09
N GLN A 293 16.35 18.00 0.53
CA GLN A 293 16.66 19.20 1.30
C GLN A 293 15.66 19.45 2.43
N GLY A 294 14.36 19.23 2.19
CA GLY A 294 13.34 19.35 3.23
C GLY A 294 13.34 18.17 4.18
N TYR A 295 13.52 16.97 3.64
CA TYR A 295 13.53 15.72 4.40
C TYR A 295 14.66 15.70 5.45
N THR A 296 15.88 16.06 5.03
CA THR A 296 17.08 16.02 5.88
C THR A 296 17.15 17.14 6.92
N GLU A 297 16.18 18.06 6.96
CA GLU A 297 16.01 18.97 8.10
C GLU A 297 15.52 18.24 9.37
N PHE A 298 14.86 17.07 9.21
CA PHE A 298 14.28 16.31 10.31
C PHE A 298 14.86 14.90 10.43
N ARG A 299 15.14 14.22 9.30
CA ARG A 299 15.62 12.84 9.30
C ARG A 299 16.68 12.62 8.21
N ASP A 300 17.77 11.95 8.56
CA ASP A 300 18.78 11.54 7.59
C ASP A 300 18.18 10.54 6.56
N PHE A 301 18.67 10.64 5.32
CA PHE A 301 18.28 9.74 4.23
C PHE A 301 19.46 8.84 3.85
N ASP A 302 19.24 7.53 3.82
CA ASP A 302 20.24 6.57 3.38
C ASP A 302 20.27 6.50 1.85
N ALA A 303 21.35 7.01 1.25
CA ALA A 303 21.48 7.05 -0.21
C ALA A 303 21.45 5.66 -0.87
N ARG A 304 21.67 4.57 -0.13
CA ARG A 304 21.54 3.20 -0.64
C ARG A 304 20.10 2.88 -1.05
N GLU A 305 19.11 3.50 -0.41
CA GLU A 305 17.69 3.34 -0.76
C GLU A 305 17.37 3.85 -2.16
N LEU A 306 18.21 4.72 -2.76
CA LEU A 306 18.03 5.14 -4.16
C LEU A 306 18.17 3.99 -5.17
N HIS A 307 18.82 2.89 -4.78
CA HIS A 307 18.87 1.69 -5.62
C HIS A 307 17.52 0.96 -5.68
N LEU A 308 16.59 1.24 -4.77
CA LEU A 308 15.28 0.59 -4.67
C LEU A 308 14.17 1.32 -5.43
N ILE A 309 14.44 2.48 -6.04
CA ILE A 309 13.43 3.23 -6.81
C ILE A 309 12.99 2.46 -8.07
N GLU A 310 13.91 1.73 -8.68
CA GLU A 310 13.68 0.91 -9.88
C GLU A 310 13.52 -0.58 -9.55
N ALA A 311 13.34 -0.91 -8.25
CA ALA A 311 13.10 -2.27 -7.77
C ALA A 311 11.60 -2.60 -7.78
#